data_AF-A0A667WY74-F1
#
_entry.id   AF-A0A667WY74-F1
#
_cell.length_a   1.000
_cell.length_b   1.000
_cell.length_c   1.000
_cell.angle_alpha   90.00
_cell.angle_beta   90.00
_cell.angle_gamma   90.00
#
_symmetry.space_group_name_H-M   'P 1'
#
loop_
_entity.id
_entity.type
_entity.pdbx_description
1 polymer ?
#
loop_
_entity_poly.entity_id
_entity_poly.type
_entity_poly.pdbx_seq_one_letter_code
_entity_poly.pdbx_strand_id
1 'polypeptide(L)'
;VHPRVPILLILPSPFGESSSRLTAEQILSNIKQEYKRIQKRKHLDGYQQSECCYSPESPSQSSIMSGSSMPGTSSGGVSPTRKEQPLFTLRQVGMICERLLKEREEKVREEYEETMTSKLAEQYDTFVKFTHDQLMRRFGEQPASLAYVSPAVRVSTVISLL
;
A
#
# COMPACT_ATOMS: atom_id res chain seq x y z
N VAL A 1 -26.36 -39.07 6.09
CA VAL A 1 -26.58 -38.02 5.06
C VAL A 1 -25.57 -36.92 5.31
N HIS A 2 -24.47 -36.91 4.55
CA HIS A 2 -23.41 -35.89 4.68
C HIS A 2 -23.75 -34.69 3.78
N PRO A 3 -23.75 -33.45 4.28
CA PRO A 3 -23.81 -32.27 3.42
C PRO A 3 -22.43 -32.05 2.81
N ARG A 4 -22.33 -32.19 1.48
CA ARG A 4 -21.14 -31.81 0.70
C ARG A 4 -21.12 -30.28 0.58
N VAL A 5 -20.11 -29.66 1.19
CA VAL A 5 -19.74 -28.26 0.93
C VAL A 5 -19.26 -28.13 -0.52
N PRO A 6 -19.73 -27.14 -1.30
CA PRO A 6 -19.24 -26.93 -2.65
C PRO A 6 -17.78 -26.43 -2.60
N ILE A 7 -16.89 -27.14 -3.29
CA ILE A 7 -15.50 -26.76 -3.49
C ILE A 7 -15.50 -25.40 -4.21
N LEU A 8 -15.02 -24.38 -3.51
CA LEU A 8 -14.78 -23.05 -4.04
C LEU A 8 -13.85 -23.21 -5.26
N LEU A 9 -14.39 -23.04 -6.47
CA LEU A 9 -13.61 -23.05 -7.69
C LEU A 9 -12.53 -21.97 -7.54
N ILE A 10 -11.27 -22.39 -7.54
CA ILE A 10 -10.12 -21.49 -7.64
C ILE A 10 -10.20 -20.90 -9.06
N LEU A 11 -10.84 -19.74 -9.17
CA LEU A 11 -10.85 -18.97 -10.41
C LEU A 11 -9.43 -18.40 -10.60
N PRO A 12 -8.80 -18.57 -11.78
CA PRO A 12 -7.53 -17.92 -12.05
C PRO A 12 -7.68 -16.40 -11.96
N SER A 13 -6.64 -15.74 -11.44
CA SER A 13 -6.62 -14.30 -11.18
C SER A 13 -7.03 -13.48 -12.42
N PRO A 14 -7.95 -12.50 -12.30
CA PRO A 14 -8.36 -11.62 -13.40
C PRO A 14 -7.28 -10.61 -13.80
N PHE A 15 -6.21 -10.50 -13.01
CA PHE A 15 -5.02 -9.74 -13.37
C PHE A 15 -4.15 -10.61 -14.29
N GLY A 16 -4.59 -10.74 -15.54
CA GLY A 16 -3.76 -11.27 -16.63
C GLY A 16 -2.44 -10.50 -16.71
N GLU A 17 -1.41 -11.18 -17.24
CA GLU A 17 -0.01 -10.73 -17.35
C GLU A 17 0.09 -9.33 -17.98
N SER A 18 -0.02 -8.30 -17.15
CA SER A 18 0.02 -6.89 -17.51
C SER A 18 1.45 -6.41 -17.39
N SER A 19 2.29 -6.98 -18.23
CA SER A 19 3.52 -6.36 -18.72
C SER A 19 3.81 -7.07 -20.01
N SER A 20 3.89 -6.35 -21.12
CA SER A 20 4.47 -6.88 -22.36
C SER A 20 5.88 -7.35 -22.03
N ARG A 21 6.02 -8.63 -21.70
CA ARG A 21 7.26 -9.22 -21.23
C ARG A 21 8.17 -9.26 -22.45
N LEU A 22 9.00 -8.23 -22.60
CA LEU A 22 9.92 -8.12 -23.73
C LEU A 22 10.68 -9.43 -23.83
N THR A 23 10.66 -10.04 -25.01
CA THR A 23 11.40 -11.28 -25.23
C THR A 23 12.89 -11.00 -25.05
N ALA A 24 13.67 -12.02 -24.69
CA ALA A 24 15.13 -11.87 -24.57
C ALA A 24 15.75 -11.28 -25.85
N GLU A 25 15.19 -11.62 -27.02
CA GLU A 25 15.59 -11.09 -28.32
C GLU A 25 15.33 -9.58 -28.46
N GLN A 26 14.18 -9.09 -28.00
CA GLN A 26 13.84 -7.66 -28.01
C GLN A 26 14.75 -6.87 -27.08
N ILE A 27 15.05 -7.40 -25.90
CA ILE A 27 16.00 -6.79 -24.95
C ILE A 27 17.38 -6.68 -25.60
N LEU A 28 17.85 -7.76 -26.24
CA LEU A 28 19.14 -7.76 -26.94
C LEU A 28 19.18 -6.77 -28.10
N SER A 29 18.11 -6.67 -28.88
CA SER A 29 17.97 -5.70 -29.97
C SER A 29 18.06 -4.27 -29.44
N ASN A 30 17.33 -3.96 -28.36
CA ASN A 30 17.33 -2.64 -27.72
C ASN A 30 18.71 -2.26 -27.20
N ILE A 31 19.40 -3.17 -26.50
CA ILE A 31 20.77 -2.94 -25.99
C ILE A 31 21.76 -2.67 -27.14
N LYS A 32 21.69 -3.44 -28.24
CA LYS A 32 22.56 -3.23 -29.42
C LYS A 32 22.32 -1.86 -30.06
N GLN A 33 21.07 -1.44 -30.17
CA GLN A 33 20.71 -0.12 -30.72
C GLN A 33 21.17 1.02 -29.79
N GLU A 34 20.99 0.86 -28.48
CA GLU A 34 21.44 1.80 -27.45
C GLU A 34 22.95 2.01 -27.51
N TYR A 35 23.71 0.91 -27.59
CA TYR A 35 25.17 0.95 -27.68
C TYR A 35 25.64 1.71 -28.92
N LYS A 36 25.06 1.45 -30.10
CA LYS A 36 25.39 2.20 -31.32
C LYS A 36 25.10 3.70 -31.20
N ARG A 37 23.98 4.05 -30.55
CA ARG A 37 23.61 5.46 -30.33
C ARG A 37 24.59 6.17 -29.40
N ILE A 38 25.01 5.50 -28.33
CA ILE A 38 26.00 6.02 -27.37
C ILE A 38 27.37 6.18 -28.05
N GLN A 39 27.81 5.21 -28.85
CA GLN A 39 29.07 5.28 -29.60
C GLN A 39 29.09 6.45 -30.60
N LYS A 40 27.99 6.67 -31.32
CA LYS A 40 27.85 7.83 -32.23
C LYS A 40 27.95 9.16 -31.49
N ARG A 41 27.46 9.23 -30.25
CA ARG A 41 27.55 10.42 -29.40
C ARG A 41 28.98 10.64 -28.88
N LYS A 42 29.67 9.55 -28.49
CA LYS A 42 31.06 9.61 -27.99
C LYS A 42 32.10 10.01 -29.04
N HIS A 43 31.83 9.85 -30.34
CA HIS A 43 32.71 10.35 -31.39
C HIS A 43 32.68 11.89 -31.54
N LEU A 44 31.65 12.57 -31.01
CA LEU A 44 31.60 14.04 -31.01
C LEU A 44 32.37 14.64 -29.82
N ASP A 45 32.62 13.85 -28.76
CA ASP A 45 33.35 14.24 -27.54
C ASP A 45 34.71 13.54 -27.43
N GLY A 46 35.31 13.17 -28.57
CA GLY A 46 36.58 12.45 -28.69
C GLY A 46 37.83 13.32 -28.52
N TYR A 47 37.91 14.18 -27.49
CA TYR A 47 39.18 14.82 -27.11
C TYR A 47 39.24 15.13 -25.60
N GLN A 48 39.19 14.08 -24.78
CA GLN A 48 39.80 14.09 -23.45
C GLN A 48 40.01 12.65 -22.99
N GLN A 49 40.96 11.99 -23.65
CA GLN A 49 41.71 10.92 -23.02
C GLN A 49 42.95 11.58 -22.39
N SER A 50 42.94 11.74 -21.07
CA SER A 50 44.18 11.89 -20.32
C SER A 50 43.98 11.28 -18.95
N GLU A 51 44.73 10.21 -18.71
CA GLU A 51 44.83 9.50 -17.45
C GLU A 51 45.34 10.45 -16.35
N CYS A 52 44.68 10.49 -15.20
CA CYS A 52 45.28 10.95 -13.94
C CYS A 52 44.39 10.47 -12.78
N CYS A 53 44.71 9.36 -12.13
CA CYS A 53 45.57 9.26 -10.95
C CYS A 53 45.10 10.08 -9.72
N TYR A 54 44.63 9.32 -8.72
CA TYR A 54 44.84 9.44 -7.27
C TYR A 54 44.83 10.83 -6.57
N SER A 55 43.92 10.91 -5.59
CA SER A 55 44.02 11.55 -4.27
C SER A 55 43.73 13.06 -4.10
N PRO A 56 42.94 13.46 -3.09
CA PRO A 56 42.62 14.85 -2.79
C PRO A 56 43.53 15.45 -1.71
N GLU A 57 44.14 16.60 -1.97
CA GLU A 57 44.59 17.52 -0.94
C GLU A 57 44.26 18.97 -1.35
N SER A 58 43.49 19.65 -0.50
CA SER A 58 43.16 21.09 -0.58
C SER A 58 44.34 21.93 -0.06
N PRO A 59 44.29 23.28 0.08
CA PRO A 59 43.24 24.27 -0.23
C PRO A 59 43.77 25.55 -0.94
N SER A 60 42.90 26.45 -1.40
CA SER A 60 42.96 27.91 -1.14
C SER A 60 42.11 28.77 -2.11
N GLN A 61 41.28 29.61 -1.49
CA GLN A 61 41.03 31.03 -1.80
C GLN A 61 40.31 31.43 -3.11
N SER A 62 39.05 31.87 -2.90
CA SER A 62 38.41 33.08 -3.45
C SER A 62 38.81 33.58 -4.84
N SER A 63 37.83 33.72 -5.74
CA SER A 63 37.47 35.02 -6.37
C SER A 63 36.23 34.90 -7.25
N ILE A 64 35.31 35.85 -7.05
CA ILE A 64 34.18 36.15 -7.92
C ILE A 64 34.71 37.01 -9.09
N MET A 65 34.57 36.55 -10.34
CA MET A 65 34.51 37.41 -11.54
C MET A 65 33.63 36.69 -12.57
N SER A 66 32.41 37.16 -12.82
CA SER A 66 32.07 38.18 -13.84
C SER A 66 32.13 37.63 -15.26
N GLY A 67 31.00 37.81 -15.96
CA GLY A 67 30.67 37.25 -17.26
C GLY A 67 31.76 37.32 -18.33
N SER A 68 32.03 36.18 -18.94
CA SER A 68 32.66 36.10 -20.25
C SER A 68 31.63 36.50 -21.32
N SER A 69 31.76 37.72 -21.82
CA SER A 69 31.20 38.15 -23.09
C SER A 69 32.15 37.72 -24.23
N MET A 70 31.67 36.87 -25.14
CA MET A 70 32.28 36.63 -26.45
C MET A 70 31.22 36.89 -27.53
N PRO A 71 31.49 37.76 -28.53
CA PRO A 71 30.59 37.99 -29.65
C PRO A 71 31.00 37.20 -30.92
N GLY A 72 30.00 36.68 -31.65
CA GLY A 72 30.12 36.10 -33.00
C GLY A 72 30.46 34.60 -33.00
N THR A 73 29.80 33.71 -33.74
CA THR A 73 29.17 33.83 -35.06
C THR A 73 28.19 32.67 -35.33
N SER A 74 27.27 32.91 -36.27
CA SER A 74 26.52 31.96 -37.12
C SER A 74 25.49 30.99 -36.52
N SER A 75 24.21 31.36 -36.77
CA SER A 75 23.19 30.56 -37.47
C SER A 75 22.92 29.13 -37.02
N GLY A 76 21.77 28.93 -36.36
CA GLY A 76 21.06 27.65 -36.42
C GLY A 76 20.22 27.33 -35.19
N GLY A 77 18.92 27.66 -35.25
CA GLY A 77 17.90 27.00 -34.45
C GLY A 77 17.52 27.66 -33.13
N VAL A 78 16.76 28.76 -33.21
CA VAL A 78 15.73 28.99 -32.19
C VAL A 78 14.67 27.91 -32.44
N SER A 79 14.72 26.84 -31.66
CA SER A 79 13.55 25.98 -31.49
C SER A 79 12.68 26.62 -30.41
N PRO A 80 11.50 27.18 -30.75
CA PRO A 80 10.50 27.48 -29.74
C PRO A 80 9.96 26.15 -29.20
N THR A 81 9.36 26.16 -28.01
CA THR A 81 8.61 25.05 -27.39
C THR A 81 9.40 23.86 -26.82
N ARG A 82 10.18 24.09 -25.75
CA ARG A 82 10.42 23.07 -24.69
C ARG A 82 10.32 23.66 -23.27
N LYS A 83 9.50 24.71 -23.10
CA LYS A 83 9.28 25.40 -21.83
C LYS A 83 7.83 25.27 -21.36
N GLU A 84 7.28 24.06 -21.34
CA GLU A 84 5.99 23.80 -20.68
C GLU A 84 5.78 22.31 -20.41
N GLN A 85 6.76 21.67 -19.76
CA GLN A 85 6.43 20.53 -18.92
C GLN A 85 7.07 20.78 -17.57
N PRO A 86 6.35 20.62 -16.46
CA PRO A 86 7.00 20.49 -15.17
C PRO A 86 7.75 19.15 -15.19
N LEU A 87 8.99 19.14 -15.68
CA LEU A 87 9.86 17.99 -15.54
C LEU A 87 10.28 17.93 -14.07
N PHE A 88 9.81 16.88 -13.39
CA PHE A 88 10.29 16.58 -12.05
C PHE A 88 11.79 16.29 -12.11
N THR A 89 12.53 16.94 -11.22
CA THR A 89 13.92 16.59 -10.92
C THR A 89 13.99 15.20 -10.30
N LEU A 90 15.11 14.50 -10.43
CA LEU A 90 15.31 13.17 -9.83
C LEU A 90 14.99 13.16 -8.32
N ARG A 91 15.35 14.25 -7.62
CA ARG A 91 15.03 14.44 -6.21
C ARG A 91 13.53 14.49 -5.95
N GLN A 92 12.76 15.19 -6.78
CA GLN A 92 11.30 15.25 -6.66
C GLN A 92 10.66 13.89 -6.91
N VAL A 93 11.14 13.13 -7.90
CA VAL A 93 10.65 11.78 -8.17
C VAL A 93 10.93 10.84 -6.99
N GLY A 94 12.11 10.91 -6.39
CA GLY A 94 12.45 10.15 -5.19
C GLY A 94 11.46 10.40 -4.04
N MET A 95 11.15 11.66 -3.76
CA MET A 95 10.16 12.04 -2.72
C MET A 95 8.74 11.53 -3.03
N ILE A 96 8.34 11.52 -4.31
CA ILE A 96 7.03 11.03 -4.73
C ILE A 96 6.95 9.51 -4.49
N CYS A 97 7.94 8.76 -4.97
CA CYS A 97 7.99 7.31 -4.77
C CYS A 97 8.03 6.94 -3.28
N GLU A 98 8.83 7.64 -2.48
CA GLU A 98 8.90 7.44 -1.03
C GLU A 98 7.53 7.63 -0.37
N ARG A 99 6.81 8.72 -0.70
CA ARG A 99 5.47 8.97 -0.17
C ARG A 99 4.48 7.87 -0.58
N LEU A 100 4.47 7.48 -1.86
CA LEU A 100 3.53 6.47 -2.38
C LEU A 100 3.77 5.10 -1.75
N LEU A 101 5.04 4.72 -1.54
CA LEU A 101 5.39 3.48 -0.85
C LEU A 101 4.92 3.52 0.61
N LYS A 102 5.16 4.62 1.31
CA LYS A 102 4.72 4.81 2.69
C LYS A 102 3.20 4.78 2.83
N GLU A 103 2.48 5.46 1.93
CA GLU A 103 1.02 5.48 1.89
C GLU A 103 0.45 4.07 1.65
N ARG A 104 1.05 3.29 0.75
CA ARG A 104 0.63 1.90 0.51
C ARG A 104 0.88 1.00 1.71
N GLU A 105 2.02 1.15 2.37
CA GLU A 105 2.34 0.39 3.59
C GLU A 105 1.39 0.74 4.73
N GLU A 106 1.12 2.03 4.92
CA GLU A 106 0.15 2.54 5.90
C GLU A 106 -1.25 2.00 5.63
N LYS A 107 -1.71 2.09 4.39
CA LYS A 107 -3.03 1.57 3.99
C LYS A 107 -3.18 0.08 4.29
N VAL A 108 -2.16 -0.73 3.99
CA VAL A 108 -2.20 -2.18 4.28
C VAL A 108 -2.27 -2.43 5.80
N ARG A 109 -1.54 -1.65 6.58
CA ARG A 109 -1.57 -1.73 8.05
C ARG A 109 -2.94 -1.34 8.61
N GLU A 110 -3.52 -0.25 8.12
CA GLU A 110 -4.85 0.23 8.52
C GLU A 110 -5.94 -0.79 8.17
N GLU A 111 -5.96 -1.32 6.94
CA GLU A 111 -6.93 -2.34 6.51
C GLU A 111 -6.86 -3.60 7.39
N TYR A 112 -5.64 -3.99 7.80
CA TYR A 112 -5.45 -5.12 8.70
C TYR A 112 -6.02 -4.84 10.10
N GLU A 113 -5.70 -3.68 10.67
CA GLU A 113 -6.17 -3.28 11.99
C GLU A 113 -7.70 -3.13 12.03
N GLU A 114 -8.29 -2.53 11.00
CA GLU A 114 -9.74 -2.42 10.83
C GLU A 114 -10.38 -3.81 10.76
N THR A 115 -9.88 -4.68 9.89
CA THR A 115 -10.41 -6.05 9.74
C THR A 115 -10.34 -6.83 11.05
N MET A 116 -9.21 -6.73 11.76
CA MET A 116 -9.01 -7.41 13.03
C MET A 116 -9.98 -6.90 14.09
N THR A 117 -10.10 -5.57 14.22
CA THR A 117 -11.00 -4.92 15.17
C THR A 117 -12.45 -5.27 14.90
N SER A 118 -12.88 -5.24 13.64
CA SER A 118 -14.24 -5.65 13.23
C SER A 118 -14.53 -7.09 13.63
N LYS A 119 -13.60 -8.01 13.37
CA LYS A 119 -13.77 -9.42 13.74
C LYS A 119 -13.89 -9.64 15.24
N LEU A 120 -13.10 -8.92 16.03
CA LEU A 120 -13.19 -9.00 17.49
C LEU A 120 -14.52 -8.44 18.01
N ALA A 121 -15.01 -7.34 17.43
CA ALA A 121 -16.31 -6.78 17.78
C ALA A 121 -17.46 -7.74 17.44
N GLU A 122 -17.45 -8.36 16.26
CA GLU A 122 -18.46 -9.37 15.87
C GLU A 122 -18.47 -10.57 16.82
N GLN A 123 -17.29 -11.03 17.24
CA GLN A 123 -17.19 -12.11 18.24
C GLN A 123 -17.80 -11.70 19.58
N TYR A 124 -17.50 -10.49 20.04
CA TYR A 124 -18.05 -9.95 21.27
C TYR A 124 -19.58 -9.87 21.20
N ASP A 125 -20.12 -9.29 20.13
CA ASP A 125 -21.56 -9.18 19.93
C ASP A 125 -22.25 -10.54 19.90
N THR A 126 -21.63 -11.51 19.24
CA THR A 126 -22.13 -12.90 19.19
C THR A 126 -22.17 -13.52 20.59
N PHE A 127 -21.12 -13.32 21.39
CA PHE A 127 -21.05 -13.82 22.75
C PHE A 127 -22.11 -13.17 23.66
N VAL A 128 -22.28 -11.85 23.58
CA VAL A 128 -23.28 -11.12 24.35
C VAL A 128 -24.69 -11.57 23.98
N LYS A 129 -25.00 -11.70 22.67
CA LYS A 129 -26.29 -12.23 22.22
C LYS A 129 -26.53 -13.65 22.72
N PHE A 130 -25.54 -14.53 22.60
CA PHE A 130 -25.66 -15.91 23.08
C PHE A 130 -25.95 -15.96 24.58
N THR A 131 -25.20 -15.21 25.40
CA THR A 131 -25.41 -15.18 26.85
C THR A 131 -26.76 -14.61 27.24
N HIS A 132 -27.20 -13.52 26.59
CA HIS A 132 -28.53 -12.95 26.75
C HIS A 132 -29.63 -13.97 26.42
N ASP A 133 -29.52 -14.66 25.28
CA ASP A 133 -30.49 -15.67 24.87
C ASP A 133 -30.52 -16.87 25.81
N GLN A 134 -29.37 -17.29 26.35
CA GLN A 134 -29.30 -18.33 27.36
C GLN A 134 -29.97 -17.92 28.66
N LEU A 135 -29.83 -16.66 29.06
CA LEU A 135 -30.52 -16.10 30.22
C LEU A 135 -32.04 -16.05 29.98
N MET A 136 -32.46 -15.51 28.85
CA MET A 136 -33.89 -15.38 28.51
C MET A 136 -34.57 -16.74 28.32
N ARG A 137 -33.90 -17.76 27.76
CA ARG A 137 -34.46 -19.12 27.72
C ARG A 137 -34.56 -19.75 29.10
N ARG A 138 -33.53 -19.60 29.96
CA ARG A 138 -33.55 -20.19 31.32
C ARG A 138 -34.54 -19.53 32.27
N PHE A 139 -34.78 -18.23 32.15
CA PHE A 139 -35.60 -17.46 33.10
C PHE A 139 -36.89 -16.89 32.50
N GLY A 140 -37.02 -16.78 31.18
CA GLY A 140 -38.27 -16.42 30.50
C GLY A 140 -39.24 -17.59 30.35
N GLU A 141 -38.75 -18.82 30.46
CA GLU A 141 -39.57 -20.05 30.46
C GLU A 141 -39.81 -20.59 31.90
N GLN A 142 -39.40 -19.86 32.94
CA GLN A 142 -39.97 -20.06 34.27
C GLN A 142 -41.46 -19.74 34.15
N PRO A 143 -42.38 -20.73 34.27
CA PRO A 143 -43.78 -20.38 34.42
C PRO A 143 -43.90 -19.49 35.66
N ALA A 144 -44.99 -18.77 35.76
CA ALA A 144 -45.41 -18.07 36.96
C ALA A 144 -45.64 -19.00 38.18
N SER A 145 -44.83 -20.05 38.38
CA SER A 145 -44.87 -21.00 39.49
C SER A 145 -44.25 -20.44 40.78
N LEU A 146 -43.58 -19.29 40.73
CA LEU A 146 -43.22 -18.51 41.92
C LEU A 146 -44.21 -17.36 42.22
N ALA A 147 -45.33 -17.27 41.51
CA ALA A 147 -46.34 -16.23 41.75
C ALA A 147 -47.60 -16.72 42.49
N TYR A 148 -47.66 -17.98 42.92
CA TYR A 148 -48.76 -18.49 43.76
C TYR A 148 -48.26 -19.38 44.89
N VAL A 149 -47.49 -18.80 45.81
CA VAL A 149 -47.63 -19.21 47.22
C VAL A 149 -48.24 -18.01 47.94
N SER A 150 -49.55 -17.83 47.73
CA SER A 150 -50.31 -16.87 48.52
C SER A 150 -50.19 -17.27 50.00
N PRO A 151 -49.84 -16.34 50.91
CA PRO A 151 -49.76 -16.62 52.35
C PRO A 151 -51.03 -17.26 52.92
N ALA A 152 -52.17 -17.03 52.28
CA ALA A 152 -53.46 -17.61 52.64
C ALA A 152 -53.50 -19.14 52.55
N VAL A 153 -52.75 -19.76 51.63
CA VAL A 153 -52.76 -21.22 51.45
C VAL A 153 -51.96 -21.91 52.55
N ARG A 154 -50.88 -21.28 53.04
CA ARG A 154 -50.10 -21.80 54.17
C ARG A 154 -50.88 -21.75 55.49
N VAL A 155 -51.66 -20.70 55.74
CA VAL A 155 -52.44 -20.60 56.99
C VAL A 155 -53.56 -21.65 57.02
N SER A 156 -54.21 -21.91 55.88
CA SER A 156 -55.29 -22.92 55.81
C SER A 156 -54.79 -24.35 56.02
N THR A 157 -53.58 -24.70 55.54
CA THR A 157 -52.99 -26.03 55.77
C THR A 157 -52.59 -26.23 57.23
N VAL A 158 -52.12 -25.19 57.91
CA VAL A 158 -51.70 -25.29 59.33
C VAL A 158 -52.92 -25.39 60.27
N ILE A 159 -54.04 -24.74 59.92
CA ILE A 159 -55.29 -24.84 60.72
C ILE A 159 -55.96 -26.21 60.57
N SER A 160 -55.87 -26.87 59.41
CA SER A 160 -56.44 -28.23 59.22
C SER A 160 -55.59 -29.36 59.83
N LEU A 161 -54.38 -29.06 60.33
CA LEU A 161 -53.46 -30.02 60.95
C LEU A 161 -53.40 -29.91 62.49
N LEU A 162 -54.20 -29.00 63.08
CA LEU A 162 -54.44 -28.84 64.52
C LEU A 162 -55.82 -29.40 64.88
#